data_AF-A0AAD5PHF7-F1
#
_entry.id   AF-A0AAD5PHF7-F1
#
_cell.length_a   1.000
_cell.length_b   1.000
_cell.length_c   1.000
_cell.angle_alpha   90.00
_cell.angle_beta   90.00
_cell.angle_gamma   90.00
#
_symmetry.space_group_name_H-M   'P 1'
#
loop_
_entity.id
_entity.type
_entity.pdbx_description
1 polymer ?
#
loop_
_entity_poly.entity_id
_entity_poly.type
_entity_poly.pdbx_seq_one_letter_code
_entity_poly.pdbx_strand_id
1 'polypeptide(L)'
;MGRLYMDQGYQNQAINVFNKGLEMVPRTNTQCQVLEQEKQLAEQRMNRPINFFVNAPYDIACCIIDQLIHKDLFTIVQCTRVSSSWRSLILDYPKPWRHIYADDGTTEASLRSCHIMPPIIHHAQHFGICPSQRNSKKCLELIQTKKTHQISILCW
;
A
#
# COMPACT_ATOMS: atom_id res chain seq x y z
N MET A 1 -17.79 19.07 -11.17
CA MET A 1 -17.92 17.82 -11.95
C MET A 1 -16.61 17.41 -12.63
N GLY A 2 -15.96 18.24 -13.47
CA GLY A 2 -14.70 17.86 -14.13
C GLY A 2 -13.57 17.46 -13.16
N ARG A 3 -13.33 18.26 -12.11
CA ARG A 3 -12.35 17.92 -11.04
C ARG A 3 -12.65 16.58 -10.35
N LEU A 4 -13.91 16.29 -10.05
CA LEU A 4 -14.29 15.01 -9.42
C LEU A 4 -13.90 13.81 -10.30
N TYR A 5 -14.13 13.91 -11.62
CA TYR A 5 -13.66 12.87 -12.55
C TYR A 5 -12.13 12.78 -12.61
N MET A 6 -11.41 13.91 -12.52
CA MET A 6 -9.94 13.88 -12.44
C MET A 6 -9.44 13.19 -11.16
N ASP A 7 -10.08 13.42 -10.03
CA ASP A 7 -9.71 12.86 -8.73
C ASP A 7 -9.96 11.35 -8.67
N GLN A 8 -11.02 10.89 -9.34
CA GLN A 8 -11.31 9.48 -9.61
C GLN A 8 -10.47 8.90 -10.76
N GLY A 9 -9.62 9.73 -11.36
CA GLY A 9 -8.77 9.48 -12.52
C GLY A 9 -9.45 9.00 -13.80
N TYR A 10 -10.73 9.32 -13.94
CA TYR A 10 -11.43 9.25 -15.20
C TYR A 10 -11.12 10.47 -16.09
N GLN A 11 -9.86 10.58 -16.53
CA GLN A 11 -9.38 11.78 -17.22
C GLN A 11 -10.15 12.09 -18.51
N ASN A 12 -10.53 11.07 -19.29
CA ASN A 12 -11.33 11.27 -20.50
C ASN A 12 -12.73 11.87 -20.20
N GLN A 13 -13.35 11.44 -19.10
CA GLN A 13 -14.65 11.97 -18.68
C GLN A 13 -14.49 13.40 -18.13
N ALA A 14 -13.41 13.68 -17.41
CA ALA A 14 -13.07 15.03 -16.96
C ALA A 14 -12.87 15.98 -18.16
N ILE A 15 -12.08 15.59 -19.16
CA ILE A 15 -11.84 16.35 -20.39
C ILE A 15 -13.15 16.64 -21.12
N ASN A 16 -14.02 15.63 -21.27
CA ASN A 16 -15.33 15.81 -21.91
C ASN A 16 -16.21 16.82 -21.16
N VAL A 17 -16.20 16.80 -19.83
CA VAL A 17 -16.92 17.77 -19.00
C VAL A 17 -16.34 19.17 -19.14
N PHE A 18 -15.01 19.32 -19.18
CA PHE A 18 -14.37 20.61 -19.39
C PHE A 18 -14.62 21.17 -20.79
N ASN A 19 -14.56 20.34 -21.84
CA ASN A 19 -14.90 20.75 -23.21
C ASN A 19 -16.34 21.27 -23.30
N LYS A 20 -17.31 20.57 -22.70
CA LYS A 20 -18.71 21.05 -22.64
C LYS A 20 -18.82 22.39 -21.90
N GLY A 21 -18.07 22.57 -20.80
CA GLY A 21 -18.04 23.84 -20.09
C GLY A 21 -17.49 24.99 -20.94
N LEU A 22 -16.43 24.73 -21.70
CA LEU A 22 -15.82 25.71 -22.62
C LEU A 22 -16.71 26.08 -23.80
N GLU A 23 -17.59 25.18 -24.24
CA GLU A 23 -18.59 25.48 -25.27
C GLU A 23 -19.70 26.41 -24.77
N MET A 24 -20.01 26.38 -23.46
CA MET A 24 -21.11 27.15 -22.86
C MET A 24 -20.67 28.50 -22.30
N VAL A 25 -19.39 28.67 -21.94
CA VAL A 25 -18.87 29.88 -21.32
C VAL A 25 -18.31 30.84 -22.38
N PRO A 26 -18.74 32.11 -22.41
CA PRO A 26 -18.14 33.11 -23.29
C PRO A 26 -16.65 33.27 -23.01
N ARG A 27 -15.82 33.33 -24.06
CA ARG A 27 -14.36 33.41 -23.95
C ARG A 27 -13.84 34.66 -23.21
N THR A 28 -14.67 35.68 -23.08
CA THR A 28 -14.36 36.91 -22.33
C THR A 28 -14.50 36.73 -20.81
N ASN A 29 -15.09 35.63 -20.36
CA ASN A 29 -15.25 35.32 -18.95
C ASN A 29 -13.97 34.71 -18.38
N THR A 30 -13.53 35.20 -17.22
CA THR A 30 -12.36 34.68 -16.49
C THR A 30 -12.49 33.18 -16.15
N GLN A 31 -13.70 32.65 -16.05
CA GLN A 31 -13.96 31.23 -15.86
C GLN A 31 -13.53 30.36 -17.05
N CYS A 32 -13.46 30.92 -18.26
CA CYS A 32 -12.98 30.21 -19.45
C CYS A 32 -11.50 29.80 -19.28
N GLN A 33 -10.67 30.72 -18.77
CA GLN A 33 -9.24 30.46 -18.52
C GLN A 33 -9.04 29.37 -17.46
N VAL A 34 -9.86 29.35 -16.41
CA VAL A 34 -9.82 28.31 -15.37
C VAL A 34 -10.17 26.95 -15.98
N LEU A 35 -11.21 26.88 -16.81
CA LEU A 35 -11.62 25.63 -17.46
C LEU A 35 -10.55 25.10 -18.43
N GLU A 36 -9.88 25.98 -19.18
CA GLU A 36 -8.76 25.62 -20.06
C GLU A 36 -7.57 25.07 -19.28
N GLN A 37 -7.21 25.70 -18.16
CA GLN A 37 -6.12 25.23 -17.32
C GLN A 37 -6.44 23.86 -16.70
N GLU A 38 -7.66 23.67 -16.21
CA GLU A 38 -8.10 22.40 -15.62
C GLU A 38 -8.16 21.27 -16.65
N LYS A 39 -8.59 21.58 -17.89
CA LYS A 39 -8.54 20.64 -19.01
C LYS A 39 -7.10 20.21 -19.31
N GLN A 40 -6.16 21.15 -19.41
CA GLN A 40 -4.75 20.83 -19.65
C GLN A 40 -4.16 19.95 -18.55
N LEU A 41 -4.53 20.18 -17.28
CA LEU A 41 -4.15 19.31 -16.17
C LEU A 41 -4.71 17.88 -16.33
N ALA A 42 -5.96 17.73 -16.77
CA ALA A 42 -6.56 16.43 -17.05
C ALA A 42 -5.83 15.69 -18.18
N GLU A 43 -5.49 16.40 -19.26
CA GLU A 43 -4.75 15.86 -20.42
C GLU A 43 -3.34 15.39 -20.02
N GLN A 44 -2.64 16.15 -19.18
CA GLN A 44 -1.33 15.75 -18.64
C GLN A 44 -1.41 14.50 -17.74
N ARG A 45 -2.55 14.28 -17.10
CA ARG A 45 -2.80 13.13 -16.21
C ARG A 45 -3.28 11.88 -16.94
N MET A 46 -3.65 11.97 -18.23
CA MET A 46 -4.33 10.91 -18.99
C MET A 46 -3.57 9.55 -19.02
N ASN A 47 -2.26 9.55 -18.75
CA ASN A 47 -1.40 8.36 -18.72
C ASN A 47 -0.75 8.08 -17.35
N ARG A 48 -1.20 8.73 -16.26
CA ARG A 48 -0.66 8.46 -14.93
C ARG A 48 -1.58 7.51 -14.16
N PRO A 49 -1.08 6.34 -13.72
CA PRO A 49 -1.82 5.48 -12.82
C PRO A 49 -2.24 6.25 -11.57
N ILE A 50 -3.51 6.14 -11.19
CA ILE A 50 -4.00 6.74 -9.95
C ILE A 50 -3.40 5.93 -8.80
N ASN A 51 -2.63 6.60 -7.93
CA ASN A 51 -2.24 5.98 -6.68
C ASN A 51 -3.39 6.08 -5.68
N PHE A 52 -4.36 5.15 -5.79
CA PHE A 52 -5.54 5.10 -4.94
C PHE A 52 -5.19 5.17 -3.44
N PHE A 53 -4.07 4.57 -3.05
CA PHE A 53 -3.62 4.49 -1.67
C PHE A 53 -3.10 5.81 -1.09
N VAL A 54 -2.75 6.81 -1.91
CA VAL A 54 -2.36 8.13 -1.40
C VAL A 54 -3.58 8.93 -0.95
N ASN A 55 -4.74 8.67 -1.56
CA ASN A 55 -5.96 9.44 -1.34
C ASN A 55 -7.04 8.66 -0.57
N ALA A 56 -6.87 7.34 -0.42
CA ALA A 56 -7.81 6.52 0.32
C ALA A 56 -7.72 6.81 1.83
N PRO A 57 -8.88 6.94 2.52
CA PRO A 57 -8.92 6.90 3.98
C PRO A 57 -8.23 5.64 4.53
N TYR A 58 -7.56 5.77 5.68
CA TYR A 58 -6.75 4.71 6.28
C TYR A 58 -7.54 3.41 6.49
N ASP A 59 -8.78 3.52 6.95
CA ASP A 59 -9.72 2.41 7.16
C ASP A 59 -10.04 1.65 5.86
N ILE A 60 -10.29 2.35 4.76
CA ILE A 60 -10.52 1.73 3.44
C ILE A 60 -9.26 1.00 2.97
N ALA A 61 -8.09 1.62 3.17
CA ALA A 61 -6.82 1.03 2.80
C ALA A 61 -6.52 -0.24 3.61
N CYS A 62 -6.81 -0.23 4.92
CA CYS A 62 -6.76 -1.41 5.78
C CYS A 62 -7.73 -2.52 5.33
N CYS A 63 -8.95 -2.18 4.90
CA CYS A 63 -9.88 -3.16 4.35
C CYS A 63 -9.32 -3.84 3.09
N ILE A 64 -8.63 -3.11 2.22
CA ILE A 64 -7.98 -3.72 1.04
C ILE A 64 -6.84 -4.65 1.48
N ILE A 65 -6.01 -4.23 2.44
CA ILE A 65 -4.94 -5.07 2.98
C ILE A 65 -5.52 -6.33 3.60
N ASP A 66 -6.63 -6.25 4.33
CA ASP A 66 -7.32 -7.42 4.90
C ASP A 66 -7.71 -8.46 3.84
N GLN A 67 -8.22 -8.01 2.70
CA GLN A 67 -8.54 -8.90 1.58
C GLN A 67 -7.28 -9.54 0.96
N LEU A 68 -6.12 -8.88 1.07
CA LEU A 68 -4.84 -9.43 0.62
C LEU A 68 -4.25 -10.42 1.64
N ILE A 69 -4.44 -10.20 2.95
CA ILE A 69 -3.96 -11.09 4.03
C ILE A 69 -4.49 -12.52 3.86
N HIS A 70 -5.73 -12.66 3.41
CA HIS A 70 -6.35 -13.96 3.19
C HIS A 70 -5.64 -14.82 2.13
N LYS A 71 -4.74 -14.26 1.32
CA LYS A 71 -3.99 -15.00 0.30
C LYS A 71 -2.75 -15.68 0.89
N ASP A 72 -1.77 -14.91 1.34
CA ASP A 72 -0.57 -15.38 2.04
C ASP A 72 0.26 -14.19 2.57
N LEU A 73 1.17 -14.46 3.52
CA LEU A 73 2.07 -13.44 4.06
C LEU A 73 3.04 -12.90 3.00
N PHE A 74 3.48 -13.75 2.07
CA PHE A 74 4.39 -13.40 0.99
C PHE A 74 3.86 -12.23 0.14
N THR A 75 2.59 -12.26 -0.23
CA THR A 75 1.89 -11.24 -1.03
C THR A 75 1.94 -9.90 -0.32
N ILE A 76 1.70 -9.87 0.99
CA ILE A 76 1.76 -8.65 1.81
C ILE A 76 3.18 -8.07 1.77
N VAL A 77 4.20 -8.92 1.89
CA VAL A 77 5.60 -8.49 1.80
C VAL A 77 5.89 -7.89 0.43
N GLN A 78 5.39 -8.48 -0.66
CA GLN A 78 5.57 -7.91 -2.00
C GLN A 78 4.86 -6.56 -2.16
N CYS A 79 3.69 -6.37 -1.55
CA CYS A 79 3.00 -5.09 -1.56
C CYS A 79 3.83 -3.95 -0.93
N THR A 80 4.72 -4.24 0.02
CA THR A 80 5.66 -3.24 0.58
C THR A 80 6.67 -2.69 -0.43
N ARG A 81 6.77 -3.29 -1.63
CA ARG A 81 7.69 -2.89 -2.70
C ARG A 81 7.01 -2.06 -3.78
N VAL A 82 5.69 -1.87 -3.71
CA VAL A 82 4.90 -1.13 -4.73
C VAL A 82 5.22 0.37 -4.69
N SER A 83 5.26 0.96 -3.49
CA SER A 83 5.64 2.36 -3.28
C SER A 83 5.95 2.62 -1.81
N SER A 84 6.53 3.79 -1.50
CA SER A 84 6.74 4.22 -0.11
C SER A 84 5.44 4.34 0.68
N SER A 85 4.36 4.85 0.07
CA SER A 85 3.04 4.95 0.73
C SER A 85 2.48 3.59 1.10
N TRP A 86 2.56 2.61 0.18
CA TRP A 86 2.17 1.23 0.45
C TRP A 86 3.00 0.62 1.56
N ARG A 87 4.32 0.86 1.55
CA ARG A 87 5.22 0.36 2.57
C ARG A 87 4.85 0.89 3.95
N SER A 88 4.71 2.21 4.12
CA SER A 88 4.37 2.80 5.41
C SER A 88 3.04 2.28 5.94
N LEU A 89 2.00 2.29 5.10
CA LEU A 89 0.67 1.82 5.47
C LEU A 89 0.69 0.36 5.94
N ILE A 90 1.33 -0.52 5.17
CA ILE A 90 1.38 -1.95 5.47
C ILE A 90 2.17 -2.20 6.75
N LEU A 91 3.29 -1.51 6.96
CA LEU A 91 4.13 -1.68 8.14
C LEU A 91 3.47 -1.17 9.42
N ASP A 92 2.69 -0.09 9.33
CA ASP A 92 1.97 0.50 10.47
C ASP A 92 0.66 -0.26 10.80
N TYR A 93 0.16 -1.07 9.86
CA TYR A 93 -1.06 -1.84 10.06
C TYR A 93 -0.76 -3.14 10.85
N PRO A 94 -1.23 -3.31 12.11
CA PRO A 94 -0.73 -4.39 12.97
C PRO A 94 -1.24 -5.78 12.63
N LYS A 95 -2.46 -5.87 12.07
CA LYS A 95 -3.22 -7.13 11.96
C LYS A 95 -2.50 -8.24 11.16
N PRO A 96 -1.89 -7.96 9.99
CA PRO A 96 -1.11 -8.96 9.24
C PRO A 96 0.06 -9.55 10.02
N TRP A 97 0.61 -8.78 10.95
CA TRP A 97 1.89 -9.07 11.60
C TRP A 97 1.74 -9.72 12.97
N ARG A 98 0.51 -9.84 13.49
CA ARG A 98 0.27 -10.48 14.79
C ARG A 98 0.70 -11.93 14.82
N HIS A 99 0.49 -12.64 13.70
CA HIS A 99 0.80 -14.04 13.55
C HIS A 99 1.69 -14.22 12.31
N ILE A 100 3.00 -14.29 12.53
CA ILE A 100 3.96 -14.48 11.45
C ILE A 100 4.38 -15.94 11.45
N TYR A 101 3.96 -16.65 10.39
CA TYR A 101 4.41 -18.02 10.12
C TYR A 101 5.27 -17.99 8.87
N ALA A 102 6.55 -18.30 9.03
CA ALA A 102 7.48 -18.53 7.94
C ALA A 102 7.71 -20.04 7.84
N ASP A 103 6.73 -20.71 7.25
CA ASP A 103 6.73 -22.16 7.00
C ASP A 103 7.47 -22.51 5.70
N ASP A 104 7.49 -21.59 4.73
CA ASP A 104 8.24 -21.70 3.49
C ASP A 104 9.55 -20.86 3.49
N GLY A 105 10.53 -21.31 2.72
CA GLY A 105 11.81 -20.61 2.60
C GLY A 105 11.69 -19.26 1.86
N THR A 106 10.63 -19.10 1.08
CA THR A 106 10.30 -17.94 0.26
C THR A 106 9.81 -16.75 1.09
N THR A 107 8.93 -16.98 2.07
CA THR A 107 8.46 -15.93 2.98
C THR A 107 9.58 -15.51 3.93
N GLU A 108 10.37 -16.45 4.46
CA GLU A 108 11.52 -16.13 5.29
C GLU A 108 12.53 -15.23 4.55
N ALA A 109 12.90 -15.60 3.32
CA ALA A 109 13.81 -14.82 2.49
C ALA A 109 13.24 -13.42 2.16
N SER A 110 11.93 -13.33 1.94
CA SER A 110 11.24 -12.07 1.64
C SER A 110 11.20 -11.12 2.84
N LEU A 111 10.87 -11.63 4.04
CA LEU A 111 10.89 -10.86 5.28
C LEU A 111 12.26 -10.22 5.55
N ARG A 112 13.35 -10.94 5.25
CA ARG A 112 14.72 -10.47 5.40
C ARG A 112 15.12 -9.47 4.34
N SER A 113 14.98 -9.85 3.06
CA SER A 113 15.40 -9.02 1.93
C SER A 113 14.66 -7.67 1.91
N CYS A 114 13.42 -7.65 2.36
CA CYS A 114 12.61 -6.43 2.41
C CYS A 114 12.89 -5.57 3.65
N HIS A 115 13.78 -5.98 4.56
CA HIS A 115 14.13 -5.27 5.80
C HIS A 115 12.89 -4.86 6.62
N ILE A 116 11.85 -5.70 6.60
CA ILE A 116 10.56 -5.41 7.26
C ILE A 116 10.47 -5.98 8.67
N MET A 117 11.36 -6.92 9.04
CA MET A 117 11.40 -7.47 10.39
C MET A 117 11.56 -6.40 11.50
N PRO A 118 12.50 -5.43 11.39
CA PRO A 118 12.66 -4.41 12.43
C PRO A 118 11.40 -3.58 12.72
N PRO A 119 10.63 -3.11 11.70
CA PRO A 119 9.38 -2.40 11.94
C PRO A 119 8.23 -3.31 12.32
N ILE A 120 8.05 -4.52 11.79
CA ILE A 120 6.82 -5.31 12.11
C ILE A 120 6.88 -6.03 13.46
N ILE A 121 8.07 -6.21 14.03
CA ILE A 121 8.25 -7.05 15.23
C ILE A 121 7.47 -6.55 16.45
N HIS A 122 7.21 -5.24 16.55
CA HIS A 122 6.43 -4.68 17.66
C HIS A 122 4.93 -5.01 17.56
N HIS A 123 4.47 -5.49 16.41
CA HIS A 123 3.10 -5.98 16.22
C HIS A 123 2.98 -7.49 16.44
N ALA A 124 4.09 -8.23 16.43
CA ALA A 124 4.10 -9.68 16.48
C ALA A 124 3.75 -10.21 17.88
N GLN A 125 2.77 -11.11 17.92
CA GLN A 125 2.36 -11.83 19.12
C GLN A 125 2.78 -13.30 19.05
N HIS A 126 2.68 -13.88 17.85
CA HIS A 126 3.06 -15.26 17.58
C HIS A 126 4.03 -15.31 16.41
N PHE A 127 5.12 -16.04 16.59
CA PHE A 127 6.12 -16.24 15.55
C PHE A 127 6.41 -17.74 15.41
N GLY A 128 6.14 -18.28 14.22
CA GLY A 128 6.45 -19.65 13.87
C GLY A 128 7.52 -19.69 12.79
N ILE A 129 8.57 -20.48 13.01
CA ILE A 129 9.56 -20.80 11.97
C ILE A 129 9.70 -22.30 11.88
N CYS A 130 9.74 -22.83 10.66
CA CYS A 130 10.10 -24.21 10.43
C CYS A 130 11.60 -24.44 10.74
N PRO A 131 11.96 -25.25 11.75
CA PRO A 131 13.35 -25.46 12.20
C PRO A 131 14.22 -26.19 11.17
N SER A 132 13.62 -26.83 10.15
CA SER A 132 14.33 -27.44 9.03
C SER A 132 15.06 -26.42 8.14
N GLN A 133 14.72 -25.12 8.25
CA GLN A 133 15.35 -24.05 7.49
C GLN A 133 16.70 -23.66 8.11
N ARG A 134 17.80 -23.86 7.35
CA ARG A 134 19.19 -23.53 7.74
C ARG A 134 19.38 -22.07 8.17
N ASN A 135 18.44 -21.19 7.81
CA ASN A 135 18.50 -19.77 8.09
C ASN A 135 17.72 -19.32 9.32
N SER A 136 16.76 -20.10 9.82
CA SER A 136 15.84 -19.78 10.94
C SER A 136 16.51 -19.10 12.15
N LYS A 137 17.73 -19.51 12.48
CA LYS A 137 18.54 -19.00 13.60
C LYS A 137 18.72 -17.47 13.61
N LYS A 138 18.96 -16.82 12.46
CA LYS A 138 19.14 -15.36 12.39
C LYS A 138 17.84 -14.58 12.62
N CYS A 139 16.70 -15.11 12.17
CA CYS A 139 15.39 -14.53 12.47
C CYS A 139 15.11 -14.65 13.98
N LEU A 140 15.40 -15.81 14.58
CA LEU A 140 15.27 -16.03 16.02
C LEU A 140 16.19 -15.12 16.82
N GLU A 141 17.44 -14.93 16.42
CA GLU A 141 18.39 -14.00 17.07
C GLU A 141 17.90 -12.54 17.02
N LEU A 142 17.36 -12.09 15.88
CA LEU A 142 16.75 -10.76 15.73
C LEU A 142 15.50 -10.57 16.62
N ILE A 143 14.75 -11.64 16.85
CA ILE A 143 13.57 -11.63 17.72
C ILE A 143 13.98 -11.61 19.19
N GLN A 144 14.91 -12.48 19.57
CA GLN A 144 15.45 -12.60 20.92
C GLN A 144 16.17 -11.32 21.38
N THR A 145 16.84 -10.61 20.47
CA THR A 145 17.53 -9.35 20.76
C THR A 145 16.60 -8.15 20.95
N LYS A 146 15.34 -8.21 20.46
CA LYS A 146 14.44 -7.04 20.41
C LYS A 146 13.33 -6.93 21.46
N LYS A 147 13.04 -7.95 22.30
CA LYS A 147 12.61 -7.82 23.72
C LYS A 147 11.93 -9.07 24.32
N THR A 148 12.27 -9.27 25.60
CA THR A 148 11.42 -9.61 26.77
C THR A 148 9.94 -9.99 26.52
N HIS A 149 9.66 -11.30 26.69
CA HIS A 149 8.48 -11.87 27.37
C HIS A 149 7.11 -12.01 26.66
N GLN A 150 6.90 -11.55 25.42
CA GLN A 150 5.55 -11.63 24.79
C GLN A 150 5.44 -12.41 23.46
N ILE A 151 6.53 -12.90 22.87
CA ILE A 151 6.48 -13.65 21.62
C ILE A 151 6.56 -15.14 21.94
N SER A 152 5.47 -15.87 21.67
CA SER A 152 5.49 -17.32 21.69
C SER A 152 6.16 -17.82 20.40
N ILE A 153 7.35 -18.39 20.55
CA ILE A 153 8.08 -19.03 19.46
C ILE A 153 7.59 -20.48 19.36
N LEU A 154 6.93 -20.80 18.24
CA LEU A 154 6.50 -22.17 17.95
C LEU A 154 7.48 -22.76 16.93
N CYS A 155 8.20 -23.80 17.36
CA CYS A 155 8.99 -24.66 16.48
C CYS A 155 8.19 -25.96 16.28
N TRP A 156 7.82 -26.26 15.03
CA TRP A 156 7.13 -27.49 14.65
C TRP A 156 8.07 -28.42 13.90
#